data_AF-A0A957ZKE1-F1
#
_entry.id   AF-A0A957ZKE1-F1
#
_cell.length_a   1.000
_cell.length_b   1.000
_cell.length_c   1.000
_cell.angle_alpha   90.00
_cell.angle_beta   90.00
_cell.angle_gamma   90.00
#
_symmetry.space_group_name_H-M   'P 1'
#
loop_
_entity.id
_entity.type
_entity.pdbx_description
1 polymer ?
#
loop_
_entity_poly.entity_id
_entity_poly.type
_entity_poly.pdbx_seq_one_letter_code
_entity_poly.pdbx_strand_id
1 'polypeptide(L)' 'AADLVINSMEKTIGEKVVTYDFARLMDGATEVKCSEFGQALIANM' A
#
# COMPACT_ATOMS: atom_id res chain seq x y z
N ALA A 1 -8.90 -15.13 -6.12
CA ALA A 1 -7.82 -14.28 -6.68
C ALA A 1 -8.11 -12.80 -6.42
N ALA A 2 -9.29 -12.30 -6.80
CA ALA A 2 -9.68 -10.92 -6.52
C ALA A 2 -9.64 -10.58 -5.01
N ASP A 3 -10.18 -11.48 -4.17
CA ASP A 3 -10.20 -11.26 -2.71
C ASP A 3 -8.80 -11.10 -2.10
N LEU A 4 -7.79 -11.82 -2.60
CA LEU A 4 -6.40 -11.67 -2.14
C LEU A 4 -5.84 -10.29 -2.47
N VAL A 5 -6.13 -9.78 -3.68
CA VAL A 5 -5.70 -8.43 -4.09
C VAL A 5 -6.38 -7.36 -3.23
N ILE A 6 -7.68 -7.52 -2.96
CA ILE A 6 -8.44 -6.59 -2.13
C ILE A 6 -7.90 -6.58 -0.70
N ASN A 7 -7.73 -7.75 -0.08
CA ASN A 7 -7.20 -7.87 1.28
C ASN A 7 -5.77 -7.30 1.39
N SER A 8 -4.92 -7.56 0.40
CA SER A 8 -3.57 -7.00 0.34
C SER A 8 -3.58 -5.48 0.23
N MET A 9 -4.49 -4.91 -0.57
CA MET A 9 -4.66 -3.47 -0.69
C MET A 9 -5.10 -2.84 0.64
N GLU A 10 -6.11 -3.42 1.30
CA GLU A 10 -6.59 -2.95 2.60
C GLU A 10 -5.49 -2.97 3.66
N LYS A 11 -4.72 -4.06 3.72
CA LYS A 11 -3.61 -4.21 4.68
C LYS A 11 -2.50 -3.20 4.43
N THR A 12 -2.04 -3.07 3.18
CA THR A 12 -0.93 -2.19 2.80
C THR A 12 -1.28 -0.71 3.02
N ILE A 13 -2.52 -0.30 2.70
CA ILE A 13 -2.99 1.07 2.99
C ILE A 13 -3.15 1.28 4.50
N GLY A 14 -3.63 0.28 5.24
CA GLY A 14 -3.74 0.32 6.70
C GLY A 14 -2.40 0.48 7.43
N GLU A 15 -1.34 -0.11 6.88
CA GLU A 15 0.06 0.07 7.32
C GLU A 15 0.64 1.44 6.93
N LYS A 16 -0.11 2.24 6.17
CA LYS A 16 0.28 3.55 5.62
C LYS A 16 1.54 3.50 4.74
N VAL A 17 1.83 2.35 4.12
CA VAL A 17 2.89 2.20 3.11
C VAL A 17 2.25 2.47 1.75
N VAL A 18 2.36 3.69 1.24
CA VAL A 18 1.56 4.15 0.10
C VAL A 18 2.36 5.05 -0.84
N THR A 19 1.86 5.26 -2.06
CA THR A 19 2.46 6.22 -2.98
C THR A 19 2.18 7.67 -2.58
N TYR A 20 2.93 8.61 -3.15
CA TYR A 20 2.85 10.05 -2.89
C TYR A 20 1.42 10.61 -2.82
N ASP A 21 0.53 10.15 -3.72
CA ASP A 21 -0.83 10.67 -3.82
C ASP A 21 -1.64 10.48 -2.54
N PHE A 22 -1.42 9.36 -1.83
CA PHE A 22 -2.00 9.08 -0.52
C PHE A 22 -1.15 9.68 0.61
N ALA A 23 0.18 9.52 0.53
CA ALA A 23 1.08 9.93 1.60
C ALA A 23 0.92 11.42 1.97
N ARG A 24 0.73 12.29 0.97
CA ARG A 24 0.50 13.74 1.20
C ARG A 24 -0.80 14.08 1.93
N LEU A 25 -1.72 13.13 2.07
CA LEU A 25 -3.00 13.28 2.75
C LEU A 25 -3.04 12.51 4.09
N MET A 26 -1.96 11.84 4.47
CA MET A 26 -1.91 10.93 5.61
C MET A 26 -0.75 11.26 6.54
N ASP A 27 -1.06 11.54 7.81
CA ASP A 27 -0.02 11.74 8.82
C ASP A 27 0.73 10.43 9.11
N GLY A 28 2.06 10.49 9.07
CA GLY A 28 2.95 9.38 9.36
C GLY A 28 2.95 8.27 8.31
N ALA A 29 2.59 8.58 7.07
CA ALA A 29 2.70 7.63 5.97
C ALA A 29 4.16 7.39 5.56
N THR A 30 4.45 6.15 5.15
CA THR A 30 5.68 5.80 4.47
C THR A 30 5.44 5.93 2.97
N GLU A 31 5.95 7.01 2.38
CA GLU A 31 5.87 7.22 0.94
C GLU A 31 6.83 6.27 0.19
N VAL A 32 6.30 5.54 -0.79
CA VAL A 32 7.06 4.60 -1.63
C VAL A 32 6.79 4.81 -3.12
N LYS A 33 7.69 4.33 -3.98
CA LYS A 33 7.49 4.35 -5.44
C LYS A 33 6.44 3.33 -5.88
N CYS A 34 5.90 3.49 -7.09
CA CYS A 34 4.89 2.58 -7.65
C CYS A 34 5.32 1.09 -7.62
N SER A 35 6.56 0.80 -8.02
CA SER A 35 7.09 -0.57 -7.99
C SER A 35 7.23 -1.13 -6.57
N GLU A 36 7.61 -0.29 -5.61
CA GLU A 36 7.78 -0.65 -4.20
C GLU A 36 6.41 -0.88 -3.53
N PHE A 37 5.40 -0.07 -3.88
CA PHE A 37 4.02 -0.33 -3.48
C PHE A 37 3.52 -1.68 -4.02
N GLY A 38 3.84 -2.00 -5.28
CA GLY A 38 3.57 -3.34 -5.83
C GLY A 38 4.25 -4.47 -5.05
N GLN A 39 5.51 -4.28 -4.62
CA GLN A 39 6.19 -5.25 -3.75
C GLN A 39 5.53 -5.36 -2.37
N ALA A 40 5.09 -4.24 -1.79
CA ALA A 40 4.37 -4.23 -0.52
C ALA A 40 3.04 -4.98 -0.63
N LEU A 41 2.29 -4.78 -1.72
CA LEU A 41 1.09 -5.56 -2.01
C LEU A 41 1.40 -7.05 -2.08
N ILE A 42 2.41 -7.47 -2.84
CA ILE A 42 2.82 -8.89 -2.96
C ILE A 42 3.21 -9.48 -1.59
N ALA A 43 3.94 -8.72 -0.76
CA ALA A 43 4.33 -9.17 0.58
C ALA A 43 3.13 -9.30 1.55
N ASN A 44 2.03 -8.61 1.25
CA ASN A 44 0.79 -8.58 2.02
C ASN A 44 -0.35 -9.42 1.42
N MET A 45 -0.12 -10.17 0.32
CA MET A 45 -1.07 -11.15 -0.22
C MET A 45 -1.11 -12.42 0.63
#